data_AF-A0A916FHZ7-F1
#
_entry.id   AF-A0A916FHZ7-F1
#
_cell.length_a   1.000
_cell.length_b   1.000
_cell.length_c   1.000
_cell.angle_alpha   90.00
_cell.angle_beta   90.00
_cell.angle_gamma   90.00
#
_symmetry.space_group_name_H-M   'P 1'
#
loop_
_entity.id
_entity.type
_entity.pdbx_description
1 polymer ?
#
loop_
_entity_poly.entity_id
_entity_poly.type
_entity_poly.pdbx_seq_one_letter_code
_entity_poly.pdbx_strand_id
1 'polypeptide(L)'
;MAVHSYSRRSFFKVIGLTTGALLLAPSSAQGAGNYFIARADTLGRKYVGTRDGLVFESVDRGKTWQQVANFGSHCAVQDLSDRRGQLHAQVGVGAHGFGLISADGRKWYTT
;
A
#
# COMPACT_ATOMS: atom_id res chain seq x y z
N MET A 1 -27.80 3.17 3.75
CA MET A 1 -26.67 2.72 2.91
C MET A 1 -25.41 2.73 3.76
N ALA A 2 -25.00 1.57 4.27
CA ALA A 2 -23.90 1.45 5.22
C ALA A 2 -22.58 1.30 4.46
N VAL A 3 -21.76 2.36 4.45
CA VAL A 3 -20.33 2.27 4.18
C VAL A 3 -19.71 1.55 5.38
N HIS A 4 -19.31 0.29 5.19
CA HIS A 4 -18.52 -0.44 6.18
C HIS A 4 -17.15 0.24 6.30
N SER A 5 -17.06 1.20 7.22
CA SER A 5 -15.79 1.73 7.70
C SER A 5 -15.12 0.64 8.53
N TYR A 6 -13.94 0.21 8.10
CA TYR A 6 -13.18 -0.77 8.86
C TYR A 6 -12.82 -0.16 10.22
N SER A 7 -13.39 -0.76 11.27
CA SER A 7 -13.32 -0.31 12.65
C SER A 7 -11.89 -0.44 13.21
N ARG A 8 -11.46 0.65 13.83
CA ARG A 8 -10.26 0.94 14.61
C ARG A 8 -9.67 -0.20 15.48
N ARG A 9 -10.42 -1.26 15.77
CA ARG A 9 -9.99 -2.33 16.70
C ARG A 9 -9.15 -3.46 16.09
N SER A 10 -9.10 -3.63 14.76
CA SER A 10 -8.17 -4.59 14.12
C SER A 10 -6.84 -3.97 13.71
N PHE A 11 -6.69 -2.65 13.87
CA PHE A 11 -5.46 -1.89 13.57
C PHE A 11 -4.47 -1.86 14.76
N PHE A 12 -4.92 -2.18 15.97
CA PHE A 12 -4.16 -2.01 17.22
C PHE A 12 -3.31 -3.20 17.67
N LYS A 13 -2.87 -4.06 16.75
CA LYS A 13 -1.72 -4.91 17.09
C LYS A 13 -0.38 -4.17 17.07
N VAL A 14 -0.26 -2.92 16.59
CA VAL A 14 1.06 -2.24 16.61
C VAL A 14 1.12 -0.75 16.95
N ILE A 15 0.11 0.13 16.78
CA ILE A 15 0.42 1.58 16.89
C ILE A 15 -0.60 2.36 17.71
N GLY A 16 -0.21 2.75 18.93
CA GLY A 16 -0.97 3.57 19.86
C GLY A 16 -1.18 5.02 19.37
N LEU A 17 -2.30 5.60 19.81
CA LEU A 17 -2.74 6.98 19.55
C LEU A 17 -2.39 7.91 20.70
N THR A 18 -2.09 9.18 20.41
CA THR A 18 -2.48 10.32 21.27
C THR A 18 -2.90 11.54 20.43
N THR A 19 -3.77 12.36 20.99
CA THR A 19 -4.67 13.28 20.28
C THR A 19 -4.23 14.73 20.49
N GLY A 20 -4.23 15.54 19.42
CA GLY A 20 -4.11 17.01 19.49
C GLY A 20 -3.14 17.60 18.47
N ALA A 21 -3.33 17.28 17.18
CA ALA A 21 -2.51 17.71 16.01
C ALA A 21 -0.98 17.69 16.18
N LEU A 22 -0.48 16.97 17.17
CA LEU A 22 0.92 16.66 17.41
C LEU A 22 1.02 15.15 17.24
N LEU A 23 1.54 14.66 16.13
CA LEU A 23 1.99 13.27 16.12
C LEU A 23 3.32 13.24 15.42
N LEU A 24 4.35 13.38 16.28
CA LEU A 24 5.66 12.75 16.15
C LEU A 24 5.56 11.68 15.07
N ALA A 25 6.31 11.85 13.97
CA ALA A 25 6.61 10.72 13.11
C ALA A 25 7.00 9.59 14.07
N PRO A 26 6.19 8.52 14.21
CA PRO A 26 6.66 7.43 15.00
C PRO A 26 7.92 7.00 14.28
N SER A 27 8.99 6.86 15.04
CA SER A 27 10.25 6.27 14.59
C SER A 27 10.05 4.84 14.00
N SER A 28 8.81 4.37 13.86
CA SER A 28 8.37 3.22 13.10
C SER A 28 8.49 3.35 11.59
N ALA A 29 8.83 4.53 11.03
CA ALA A 29 9.31 4.57 9.64
C ALA A 29 10.59 3.72 9.47
N GLN A 30 11.42 3.62 10.52
CA GLN A 30 12.55 2.68 10.55
C GLN A 30 12.12 1.21 10.76
N GLY A 31 10.90 0.93 11.24
CA GLY A 31 10.37 -0.43 11.46
C GLY A 31 9.48 -0.97 10.34
N ALA A 32 8.84 -0.10 9.56
CA ALA A 32 7.99 -0.47 8.41
C ALA A 32 8.80 -0.97 7.21
N GLY A 33 10.12 -0.78 7.21
CA GLY A 33 11.03 -1.24 6.15
C GLY A 33 10.90 -2.74 5.84
N ASN A 34 10.51 -3.55 6.84
CA ASN A 34 10.35 -5.00 6.73
C ASN A 34 8.93 -5.49 6.39
N TYR A 35 7.91 -4.60 6.41
CA TYR A 35 6.52 -5.00 6.07
C TYR A 35 6.20 -4.75 4.60
N PHE A 36 6.80 -3.71 4.02
CA PHE A 36 6.69 -3.41 2.59
C PHE A 36 7.68 -4.25 1.80
N ILE A 37 7.14 -5.11 0.93
CA ILE A 37 7.93 -6.04 0.13
C ILE A 37 8.11 -5.57 -1.33
N ALA A 38 7.29 -4.63 -1.78
CA ALA A 38 7.36 -4.04 -3.12
C ALA A 38 7.36 -2.51 -3.04
N ARG A 39 8.08 -1.84 -3.94
CA ARG A 39 8.24 -0.37 -3.95
C ARG A 39 8.37 0.18 -5.36
N ALA A 40 7.69 1.28 -5.65
CA ALA A 40 7.86 2.03 -6.90
C ALA A 40 7.82 3.55 -6.66
N ASP A 41 8.47 4.31 -7.53
CA ASP A 41 8.33 5.75 -7.65
C ASP A 41 7.87 6.06 -9.07
N THR A 42 6.62 6.49 -9.21
CA THR A 42 5.98 6.75 -10.51
C THR A 42 4.82 7.71 -10.32
N LEU A 43 4.34 8.33 -11.41
CA LEU A 43 3.21 9.27 -11.37
C LEU A 43 3.46 10.47 -10.42
N GLY A 44 4.73 10.78 -10.13
CA GLY A 44 5.14 11.79 -9.13
C GLY A 44 4.86 11.39 -7.68
N ARG A 45 4.66 10.10 -7.40
CA ARG A 45 4.23 9.55 -6.11
C ARG A 45 5.06 8.31 -5.77
N LYS A 46 5.15 7.99 -4.48
CA LYS A 46 5.77 6.74 -4.01
C LYS A 46 4.69 5.71 -3.71
N TYR A 47 4.95 4.46 -4.07
CA TYR A 47 4.06 3.34 -3.82
C TYR A 47 4.78 2.24 -3.06
N VAL A 48 4.06 1.59 -2.15
CA VAL A 48 4.52 0.38 -1.46
C VAL A 48 3.44 -0.69 -1.44
N GLY A 49 3.87 -1.94 -1.62
CA GLY A 49 3.02 -3.12 -1.61
C GLY A 49 3.35 -4.05 -0.45
N THR A 50 2.35 -4.75 0.04
CA THR A 50 2.46 -5.64 1.20
C THR A 50 2.14 -7.10 0.85
N ARG A 51 2.47 -8.02 1.78
CA ARG A 51 2.14 -9.45 1.65
C ARG A 51 0.64 -9.75 1.75
N ASP A 52 -0.12 -8.89 2.39
CA ASP A 52 -1.58 -8.99 2.57
C ASP A 52 -2.37 -8.25 1.48
N GLY A 53 -1.73 -7.92 0.36
CA GLY A 53 -2.40 -7.40 -0.83
C GLY A 53 -2.80 -5.94 -0.77
N LEU A 54 -2.22 -5.16 0.14
CA LEU A 54 -2.47 -3.73 0.24
C LEU A 54 -1.44 -2.96 -0.60
N VAL A 55 -1.90 -1.89 -1.23
CA VAL A 55 -1.04 -0.88 -1.85
C VAL A 55 -1.27 0.46 -1.16
N PHE A 56 -0.17 1.09 -0.76
CA PHE A 56 -0.17 2.43 -0.19
C PHE A 56 0.54 3.40 -1.12
N GLU A 57 0.06 4.64 -1.12
CA GLU A 57 0.58 5.78 -1.88
C GLU A 57 1.07 6.85 -0.91
N SER A 58 2.16 7.51 -1.29
CA SER A 58 2.63 8.73 -0.66
C SER A 58 2.84 9.83 -1.70
N VAL A 59 2.24 10.99 -1.45
CA VAL A 59 2.37 12.21 -2.28
C VAL A 59 3.40 13.20 -1.74
N ASP A 60 3.93 12.95 -0.54
CA ASP A 60 4.80 13.87 0.20
C ASP A 60 6.21 13.31 0.42
N ARG A 61 6.66 12.49 -0.53
CA ARG A 61 7.98 11.81 -0.54
C ARG A 61 8.16 10.79 0.60
N GLY A 62 7.08 10.15 1.02
CA GLY A 62 7.09 9.05 2.00
C GLY A 62 6.89 9.48 3.45
N LYS A 63 6.51 10.74 3.71
CA LYS A 63 6.25 11.24 5.07
C LYS A 63 4.90 10.72 5.59
N THR A 64 3.89 10.68 4.72
CA THR A 64 2.58 10.10 5.00
C THR A 64 2.18 9.09 3.93
N TRP A 65 1.35 8.12 4.30
CA TRP A 65 0.93 7.01 3.44
C TRP A 65 -0.58 6.81 3.51
N GLN A 66 -1.23 6.65 2.36
CA GLN A 66 -2.66 6.37 2.23
C GLN A 66 -2.86 5.05 1.48
N GLN A 67 -3.71 4.17 1.98
CA GLN A 67 -4.10 2.96 1.24
C GLN A 67 -4.91 3.35 -0.01
N VAL A 68 -4.50 2.84 -1.17
CA VAL A 68 -5.14 3.13 -2.47
C VAL A 68 -5.69 1.89 -3.16
N ALA A 69 -5.23 0.70 -2.78
CA ALA A 69 -5.81 -0.56 -3.25
C ALA A 69 -5.75 -1.64 -2.16
N ASN A 70 -6.66 -2.60 -2.28
CA ASN A 70 -6.69 -3.83 -1.50
C ASN A 70 -7.12 -4.97 -2.43
N PHE A 71 -6.16 -5.84 -2.76
CA PHE A 71 -6.40 -7.02 -3.59
C PHE A 71 -6.87 -8.23 -2.78
N GLY A 72 -6.87 -8.14 -1.44
CA GLY A 72 -7.24 -9.20 -0.51
C GLY A 72 -6.02 -9.84 0.16
N SER A 73 -6.22 -10.39 1.38
CA SER A 73 -5.15 -10.93 2.23
C SER A 73 -4.39 -12.12 1.65
N HIS A 74 -4.92 -12.74 0.59
CA HIS A 74 -4.29 -13.87 -0.12
C HIS A 74 -3.53 -13.42 -1.38
N CYS A 75 -3.51 -12.12 -1.67
CA CYS A 75 -3.04 -11.54 -2.93
C CYS A 75 -1.77 -10.71 -2.70
N ALA A 76 -0.65 -11.35 -2.34
CA ALA A 76 0.58 -10.65 -2.01
C ALA A 76 1.07 -9.75 -3.17
N VAL A 77 1.37 -8.48 -2.89
CA VAL A 77 2.00 -7.57 -3.87
C VAL A 77 3.49 -7.85 -3.89
N GLN A 78 3.93 -8.70 -4.81
CA GLN A 78 5.29 -9.20 -4.90
C GLN A 78 6.25 -8.19 -5.53
N ASP A 79 5.78 -7.44 -6.51
CA ASP A 79 6.55 -6.40 -7.18
C ASP A 79 5.67 -5.19 -7.50
N LEU A 80 6.29 -4.01 -7.49
CA LEU A 80 5.74 -2.77 -8.01
C LEU A 80 6.83 -2.11 -8.85
N SER A 81 6.52 -1.78 -10.10
CA SER A 81 7.48 -1.15 -11.00
C SER A 81 6.84 -0.07 -11.86
N ASP A 82 7.61 0.98 -12.16
CA ASP A 82 7.27 1.90 -13.23
C ASP A 82 7.60 1.26 -14.57
N ARG A 83 6.64 1.29 -15.51
CA ARG A 83 6.92 0.99 -16.92
C ARG A 83 6.22 2.01 -17.79
N ARG A 84 7.02 2.90 -18.41
CA ARG A 84 6.54 3.94 -19.33
C ARG A 84 5.48 4.85 -18.68
N GLY A 85 5.67 5.20 -17.41
CA GLY A 85 4.75 6.06 -16.66
C GLY A 85 3.46 5.37 -16.23
N GLN A 86 3.39 4.04 -16.27
CA GLN A 86 2.34 3.25 -15.66
C GLN A 86 2.88 2.47 -14.48
N LEU A 87 2.07 2.36 -13.43
CA LEU A 87 2.35 1.51 -12.30
C LEU A 87 1.97 0.08 -12.65
N HIS A 88 2.95 -0.82 -12.65
CA HIS A 88 2.76 -2.25 -12.78
C HIS A 88 2.86 -2.90 -11.40
N ALA A 89 2.00 -3.89 -11.14
CA ALA A 89 2.09 -4.75 -9.97
C ALA A 89 2.17 -6.21 -10.40
N GLN A 90 3.06 -6.97 -9.79
CA GLN A 90 2.98 -8.44 -9.80
C GLN A 90 2.31 -8.87 -8.50
N VAL A 91 1.17 -9.55 -8.61
CA VAL A 91 0.40 -10.01 -7.46
C VAL A 91 0.35 -11.54 -7.44
N GLY A 92 0.58 -12.15 -6.28
CA GLY A 92 0.57 -13.60 -6.10
C GLY A 92 -0.64 -14.09 -5.33
N VAL A 93 -1.28 -15.16 -5.80
CA VAL A 93 -2.34 -15.89 -5.10
C VAL A 93 -2.02 -17.38 -5.12
N GLY A 94 -1.67 -17.93 -3.96
CA GLY A 94 -1.19 -19.31 -3.86
C GLY A 94 0.04 -19.52 -4.74
N ALA A 95 -0.02 -20.48 -5.67
CA ALA A 95 1.05 -20.77 -6.63
C ALA A 95 0.99 -19.93 -7.91
N HIS A 96 -0.02 -19.06 -8.06
CA HIS A 96 -0.25 -18.29 -9.27
C HIS A 96 0.18 -16.83 -9.10
N GLY A 97 0.63 -16.21 -10.18
CA GLY A 97 0.92 -14.79 -10.25
C GLY A 97 0.16 -14.13 -11.39
N PHE A 98 -0.28 -12.90 -11.20
CA PHE A 98 -0.93 -12.08 -12.22
C PHE A 98 -0.35 -10.67 -12.26
N GLY A 99 -0.26 -10.12 -13.46
CA GLY A 99 0.14 -8.75 -13.73
C GLY A 99 -1.06 -7.83 -13.66
N LEU A 100 -0.92 -6.72 -12.94
CA LEU A 100 -1.88 -5.63 -12.94
C LEU A 100 -1.19 -4.35 -13.41
N ILE A 101 -1.94 -3.50 -14.11
CA ILE A 101 -1.50 -2.17 -14.52
C ILE A 101 -2.45 -1.10 -14.00
N SER A 102 -1.88 0.05 -13.68
CA SER A 102 -2.61 1.23 -13.25
C SER A 102 -1.99 2.50 -13.81
N ALA A 103 -2.83 3.35 -14.38
CA ALA A 103 -2.43 4.69 -14.83
C ALA A 103 -2.51 5.75 -13.71
N ASP A 104 -3.20 5.46 -12.61
CA ASP A 104 -3.47 6.42 -11.53
C ASP A 104 -3.10 5.91 -10.13
N GLY A 105 -2.73 4.64 -9.99
CA GLY A 105 -2.44 3.95 -8.72
C GLY A 105 -3.69 3.48 -7.96
N ARG A 106 -4.90 3.74 -8.48
CA ARG A 106 -6.17 3.53 -7.78
C ARG A 106 -7.11 2.58 -8.54
N LYS A 107 -7.09 2.62 -9.87
CA LYS A 107 -7.79 1.68 -10.74
C LYS A 107 -6.79 0.73 -11.39
N TRP A 108 -7.09 -0.56 -11.31
CA TRP A 108 -6.19 -1.61 -11.75
C TRP A 108 -6.88 -2.51 -12.77
N TYR A 109 -6.10 -2.91 -13.78
CA TYR A 109 -6.55 -3.81 -14.84
C TYR A 109 -5.59 -4.98 -14.97
N THR A 110 -6.11 -6.17 -15.19
CA THR A 110 -5.31 -7.35 -15.51
C THR A 110 -4.70 -7.20 -16.90
N THR A 111 -3.45 -7.62 -17.05
CA THR A 111 -2.74 -7.70 -18.34
C THR A 111 -2.88 -9.06 -18.99
#